data_AF-A0A6N9AVM6-F1
#
_entry.id   AF-A0A6N9AVM6-F1
#
_cell.length_a   1.000
_cell.length_b   1.000
_cell.length_c   1.000
_cell.angle_alpha   90.00
_cell.angle_beta   90.00
_cell.angle_gamma   90.00
#
_symmetry.space_group_name_H-M   'P 1'
#
loop_
_entity.id
_entity.type
_entity.pdbx_description
1 polymer ?
#
loop_
_entity_poly.entity_id
_entity_poly.type
_entity_poly.pdbx_seq_one_letter_code
_entity_poly.pdbx_strand_id
1 'polypeptide(L)'
;LEAHGTGTVVGDPIEVNAAAAVYGLERKAERPLLIGSVKTNIGHLGPAAGVAGLIKAVMAMKERVIPRNLNFSNPNPNLDWDRLPVKVTDQLMDWPRLNGRLPLAGVNSFGWSGTNAHLLVESYDTTEAELDIHKNCRSRELTVQSLIIPLLRNVQENGNLVSFPYPLDLKKHCFKQHHVICLGWMDRSRCFHPI
;
A
#
# COMPACT_ATOMS: atom_id res chain seq x y z
N LEU A 1 5.74 -3.58 2.21
CA LEU A 1 4.56 -4.05 1.46
C LEU A 1 3.36 -3.96 2.38
N GLU A 2 2.41 -3.09 2.03
CA GLU A 2 1.08 -3.10 2.62
C GLU A 2 0.26 -4.17 1.91
N ALA A 3 0.09 -5.31 2.57
CA ALA A 3 -0.55 -6.50 2.02
C ALA A 3 -2.08 -6.35 1.96
N HIS A 4 -2.72 -7.16 1.11
CA HIS A 4 -4.15 -7.38 1.17
C HIS A 4 -4.51 -8.02 2.52
N GLY A 5 -3.77 -9.05 2.95
CA GLY A 5 -3.64 -9.51 4.33
C GLY A 5 -4.96 -9.55 5.10
N THR A 6 -5.87 -10.42 4.67
CA THR A 6 -7.20 -10.59 5.26
C THR A 6 -7.24 -11.59 6.42
N GLY A 7 -6.11 -12.22 6.77
CA GLY A 7 -6.04 -13.19 7.84
C GLY A 7 -6.58 -14.56 7.44
N THR A 8 -6.63 -14.85 6.13
CA THR A 8 -7.21 -16.10 5.64
C THR A 8 -6.17 -17.22 5.67
N VAL A 9 -6.58 -18.41 6.10
CA VAL A 9 -5.68 -19.57 6.24
C VAL A 9 -4.98 -19.91 4.92
N VAL A 10 -5.69 -19.76 3.80
CA VAL A 10 -5.21 -20.09 2.45
C VAL A 10 -4.65 -18.86 1.72
N GLY A 11 -5.31 -17.71 1.81
CA GLY A 11 -4.93 -16.53 1.03
C GLY A 11 -3.64 -15.88 1.52
N ASP A 12 -3.42 -15.83 2.84
CA ASP A 12 -2.22 -15.18 3.40
C ASP A 12 -0.92 -15.91 2.97
N PRO A 13 -0.82 -17.27 3.03
CA PRO A 13 0.33 -17.96 2.46
C PRO A 13 0.54 -17.73 0.96
N ILE A 14 -0.54 -17.66 0.17
CA ILE A 14 -0.45 -17.39 -1.27
C ILE A 14 0.14 -15.99 -1.50
N GLU A 15 -0.36 -14.99 -0.79
CA GLU A 15 0.12 -13.61 -0.92
C GLU A 15 1.58 -13.47 -0.49
N VAL A 16 1.97 -14.06 0.64
CA VAL A 16 3.36 -14.00 1.13
C VAL A 16 4.32 -14.68 0.16
N ASN A 17 3.98 -15.88 -0.34
CA ASN A 17 4.82 -16.58 -1.31
C ASN A 17 4.93 -15.83 -2.64
N ALA A 18 3.83 -15.25 -3.13
CA ALA A 18 3.87 -14.41 -4.33
C ALA A 18 4.76 -13.18 -4.14
N ALA A 19 4.65 -12.51 -2.99
CA ALA A 19 5.51 -11.39 -2.64
C ALA A 19 6.98 -11.81 -2.53
N ALA A 20 7.28 -12.96 -1.93
CA ALA A 20 8.62 -13.52 -1.84
C ALA A 20 9.20 -13.86 -3.24
N ALA A 21 8.40 -14.44 -4.13
CA ALA A 21 8.84 -14.78 -5.48
C ALA A 21 9.20 -13.54 -6.32
N VAL A 22 8.43 -12.45 -6.19
CA VAL A 22 8.63 -11.22 -6.97
C VAL A 22 9.70 -10.33 -6.34
N TYR A 23 9.63 -10.08 -5.03
CA TYR A 23 10.49 -9.13 -4.35
C TYR A 23 11.69 -9.74 -3.63
N GLY A 24 11.75 -11.07 -3.53
CA GLY A 24 12.75 -11.77 -2.72
C GLY A 24 14.04 -12.14 -3.45
N LEU A 25 14.02 -12.30 -4.78
CA LEU A 25 15.15 -12.83 -5.55
C LEU A 25 16.46 -12.06 -5.36
N GLU A 26 16.40 -10.74 -5.16
CA GLU A 26 17.58 -9.88 -5.01
C GLU A 26 17.77 -9.36 -3.57
N ARG A 27 17.01 -9.89 -2.60
CA ARG A 27 17.09 -9.44 -1.21
C ARG A 27 18.12 -10.22 -0.42
N LYS A 28 18.99 -9.50 0.27
CA LYS A 28 19.88 -10.05 1.29
C LYS A 28 19.10 -10.41 2.55
N ALA A 29 19.58 -11.38 3.32
CA ALA A 29 18.93 -11.84 4.55
C ALA A 29 18.73 -10.71 5.57
N GLU A 30 19.66 -9.74 5.62
CA GLU A 30 19.60 -8.58 6.52
C GLU A 30 18.59 -7.51 6.04
N ARG A 31 18.03 -7.67 4.84
CA ARG A 31 17.12 -6.72 4.19
C ARG A 31 15.87 -7.39 3.62
N PRO A 32 15.11 -8.11 4.45
CA PRO A 32 13.90 -8.79 4.01
C PRO A 32 12.87 -7.76 3.51
N LEU A 33 11.90 -8.25 2.74
CA LEU A 33 10.70 -7.47 2.43
C LEU A 33 9.88 -7.34 3.71
N LEU A 34 9.73 -6.12 4.20
CA LEU A 34 8.86 -5.83 5.33
C LEU A 34 7.40 -5.89 4.87
N ILE A 35 6.56 -6.68 5.56
CA ILE A 35 5.14 -6.87 5.23
C ILE A 35 4.25 -6.61 6.45
N GLY A 36 3.10 -5.98 6.21
CA GLY A 36 2.04 -5.79 7.21
C GLY A 36 0.72 -5.41 6.54
N SER A 37 -0.35 -5.31 7.33
CA SER A 37 -1.71 -4.98 6.86
C SER A 37 -2.42 -4.06 7.85
N VAL A 38 -3.00 -2.97 7.35
CA VAL A 38 -3.85 -2.04 8.12
C VAL A 38 -5.09 -2.74 8.68
N LYS A 39 -5.51 -3.86 8.06
CA LYS A 39 -6.69 -4.62 8.49
C LYS A 39 -6.53 -5.19 9.89
N THR A 40 -5.30 -5.38 10.36
CA THR A 40 -5.04 -5.79 11.74
C THR A 40 -5.43 -4.72 12.78
N ASN A 41 -5.53 -3.46 12.36
CA ASN A 41 -5.93 -2.33 13.20
C ASN A 41 -7.41 -1.98 13.06
N ILE A 42 -7.94 -1.97 11.83
CA ILE A 42 -9.27 -1.39 11.52
C ILE A 42 -10.22 -2.36 10.80
N GLY A 43 -9.85 -3.64 10.69
CA GLY A 43 -10.64 -4.65 10.00
C GLY A 43 -10.67 -4.48 8.49
N HIS A 44 -11.50 -5.29 7.81
CA HIS A 44 -11.63 -5.25 6.37
C HIS A 44 -12.75 -4.27 5.94
N LEU A 45 -12.35 -3.14 5.38
CA LEU A 45 -13.26 -2.05 4.98
C LEU A 45 -13.91 -2.25 3.59
N GLY A 46 -14.04 -3.49 3.13
CA GLY A 46 -14.58 -3.82 1.80
C GLY A 46 -13.99 -2.96 0.66
N PRO A 47 -14.82 -2.21 -0.10
CA PRO A 47 -14.36 -1.34 -1.18
C PRO A 47 -13.31 -0.30 -0.79
N ALA A 48 -13.25 0.12 0.48
CA ALA A 48 -12.29 1.12 0.96
C ALA A 48 -10.97 0.52 1.47
N ALA A 49 -10.80 -0.81 1.41
CA ALA A 49 -9.61 -1.47 1.93
C ALA A 49 -8.32 -1.02 1.22
N GLY A 50 -8.38 -0.78 -0.10
CA GLY A 50 -7.22 -0.34 -0.89
C GLY A 50 -6.75 1.06 -0.50
N VAL A 51 -7.67 2.03 -0.38
CA VAL A 51 -7.32 3.40 0.00
C VAL A 51 -6.84 3.49 1.45
N ALA A 52 -7.40 2.69 2.37
CA ALA A 52 -6.91 2.62 3.74
C ALA A 52 -5.45 2.13 3.81
N GLY A 53 -5.11 1.10 3.02
CA GLY A 53 -3.73 0.62 2.91
C GLY A 53 -2.79 1.67 2.31
N LEU A 54 -3.22 2.37 1.26
CA LEU A 54 -2.46 3.47 0.66
C LEU A 54 -2.18 4.58 1.68
N ILE A 55 -3.17 4.96 2.48
CA ILE A 55 -3.00 5.98 3.53
C ILE A 55 -1.96 5.55 4.56
N LYS A 56 -2.06 4.31 5.05
CA LYS A 56 -1.04 3.77 5.97
C LYS A 56 0.35 3.83 5.35
N ALA A 57 0.51 3.42 4.09
CA ALA A 57 1.81 3.43 3.41
C ALA A 57 2.39 4.85 3.29
N VAL A 58 1.58 5.83 2.85
CA VAL A 58 1.99 7.23 2.72
C VAL A 58 2.34 7.84 4.08
N MET A 59 1.53 7.59 5.11
CA MET A 59 1.80 8.09 6.46
C MET A 59 3.07 7.46 7.04
N ALA A 60 3.30 6.16 6.83
CA ALA A 60 4.51 5.48 7.27
C ALA A 60 5.78 6.06 6.62
N MET A 61 5.73 6.39 5.33
CA MET A 61 6.85 7.05 4.64
C MET A 61 7.08 8.47 5.15
N LYS A 62 6.00 9.25 5.30
CA LYS A 62 6.04 10.64 5.76
C LYS A 62 6.65 10.74 7.16
N GLU A 63 6.18 9.91 8.08
CA GLU A 63 6.67 9.89 9.46
C GLU A 63 7.98 9.08 9.60
N ARG A 64 8.48 8.47 8.51
CA ARG A 64 9.69 7.62 8.47
C ARG A 64 9.67 6.49 9.51
N VAL A 65 8.48 5.94 9.77
CA VAL A 65 8.24 4.87 10.75
C VAL A 65 7.29 3.83 10.16
N ILE A 66 7.56 2.56 10.41
CA ILE A 66 6.75 1.42 9.98
C ILE A 66 5.95 0.91 11.20
N PRO A 67 4.60 1.04 11.20
CA PRO A 67 3.77 0.58 12.30
C PRO A 67 3.79 -0.94 12.50
N ARG A 68 3.57 -1.35 13.75
CA ARG A 68 3.36 -2.76 14.13
C ARG A 68 2.13 -3.35 13.46
N ASN A 69 2.27 -4.55 12.91
CA ASN A 69 1.19 -5.42 12.46
C ASN A 69 0.62 -6.17 13.67
N LEU A 70 -0.65 -5.92 13.98
CA LEU A 70 -1.28 -6.47 15.18
C LEU A 70 -1.69 -7.94 15.00
N ASN A 71 -2.01 -8.61 16.10
CA ASN A 71 -2.52 -9.99 16.14
C ASN A 71 -1.59 -11.04 15.52
N PHE A 72 -0.29 -10.73 15.39
CA PHE A 72 0.73 -11.65 14.91
C PHE A 72 1.50 -12.24 16.10
N SER A 73 1.08 -13.43 16.55
CA SER A 73 1.71 -14.17 17.65
C SER A 73 2.13 -15.59 17.24
N ASN A 74 1.33 -16.26 16.42
CA ASN A 74 1.62 -17.59 15.91
C ASN A 74 1.70 -17.52 14.37
N PRO A 75 2.92 -17.42 13.80
CA PRO A 75 3.11 -17.36 12.35
C PRO A 75 2.45 -18.56 11.66
N ASN A 76 1.93 -18.37 10.45
CA ASN A 76 1.25 -19.44 9.72
C ASN A 76 2.23 -20.60 9.47
N PRO A 77 1.94 -21.84 9.90
CA PRO A 77 2.87 -22.98 9.79
C PRO A 77 3.08 -23.46 8.35
N ASN A 78 2.23 -23.03 7.41
CA ASN A 78 2.38 -23.35 5.98
C ASN A 78 3.44 -22.47 5.27
N LEU A 79 4.11 -21.58 6.02
CA LEU A 79 5.17 -20.72 5.52
C LEU A 79 6.49 -21.07 6.23
N ASP A 80 7.54 -21.29 5.44
CA ASP A 80 8.90 -21.48 5.94
C ASP A 80 9.53 -20.11 6.22
N TRP A 81 9.16 -19.51 7.36
CA TRP A 81 9.54 -18.16 7.75
C TRP A 81 11.06 -17.94 7.83
N ASP A 82 11.83 -18.98 8.12
CA ASP A 82 13.29 -18.90 8.23
C ASP A 82 13.96 -18.76 6.86
N ARG A 83 13.33 -19.26 5.80
CA ARG A 83 13.85 -19.20 4.42
C ARG A 83 13.21 -18.12 3.57
N LEU A 84 12.07 -17.57 4.00
CA LEU A 84 11.38 -16.53 3.26
C LEU A 84 12.14 -15.20 3.36
N PRO A 85 12.41 -14.52 2.23
CA PRO A 85 13.02 -13.18 2.22
C PRO A 85 12.00 -12.10 2.62
N VAL A 86 11.06 -12.41 3.51
CA VAL A 86 9.93 -11.60 3.93
C VAL A 86 9.86 -11.63 5.45
N LYS A 87 9.66 -10.47 6.07
CA LYS A 87 9.52 -10.33 7.53
C LYS A 87 8.25 -9.54 7.85
N VAL A 88 7.41 -10.10 8.71
CA VAL A 88 6.23 -9.40 9.25
C VAL A 88 6.70 -8.29 10.19
N THR A 89 6.10 -7.11 10.10
CA THR A 89 6.43 -5.96 10.94
C THR A 89 5.78 -6.10 12.32
N ASP A 90 6.25 -7.04 13.14
CA ASP A 90 5.69 -7.40 14.45
C ASP A 90 6.00 -6.41 15.58
N GLN A 91 6.79 -5.37 15.30
CA GLN A 91 7.13 -4.26 16.19
C GLN A 91 7.10 -2.93 15.42
N LEU A 92 6.99 -1.82 16.17
CA LEU A 92 7.23 -0.48 15.61
C LEU A 92 8.71 -0.36 15.26
N MET A 93 9.03 0.10 14.05
CA MET A 93 10.41 0.26 13.62
C MET A 93 10.60 1.48 12.73
N ASP A 94 11.80 2.06 12.75
CA ASP A 94 12.15 3.13 11.81
C ASP A 94 12.13 2.62 10.37
N TRP A 95 11.80 3.51 9.44
CA TRP A 95 11.93 3.21 8.02
C TRP A 95 13.42 3.03 7.66
N PRO A 96 13.84 1.86 7.14
CA PRO A 96 15.24 1.60 6.87
C PRO A 96 15.85 2.64 5.91
N ARG A 97 16.89 3.33 6.36
CA ARG A 97 17.60 4.31 5.54
C ARG A 97 18.53 3.59 4.57
N LEU A 98 18.32 3.82 3.29
CA LEU A 98 19.13 3.25 2.22
C LEU A 98 19.78 4.40 1.47
N ASN A 99 21.12 4.43 1.43
CA ASN A 99 21.87 5.53 0.83
C ASN A 99 21.36 5.85 -0.58
N GLY A 100 20.90 7.08 -0.77
CA GLY A 100 20.40 7.60 -2.04
C GLY A 100 19.08 6.99 -2.52
N ARG A 101 18.31 6.29 -1.68
CA ARG A 101 17.01 5.73 -2.05
C ARG A 101 15.88 6.28 -1.19
N LEU A 102 14.84 6.74 -1.88
CA LEU A 102 13.61 7.20 -1.25
C LEU A 102 12.82 5.99 -0.71
N PRO A 103 12.08 6.16 0.41
CA PRO A 103 11.06 5.21 0.84
C PRO A 103 10.16 4.74 -0.31
N LEU A 104 10.07 3.42 -0.50
CA LEU A 104 9.23 2.77 -1.51
C LEU A 104 8.37 1.69 -0.86
N ALA A 105 7.06 1.68 -1.13
CA ALA A 105 6.15 0.63 -0.70
C ALA A 105 5.27 0.14 -1.83
N GLY A 106 4.99 -1.16 -1.80
CA GLY A 106 3.86 -1.74 -2.52
C GLY A 106 2.57 -1.69 -1.67
N VAL A 107 1.42 -1.57 -2.32
CA VAL A 107 0.09 -1.74 -1.71
C VAL A 107 -0.72 -2.75 -2.53
N ASN A 108 -1.20 -3.81 -1.89
CA ASN A 108 -2.00 -4.86 -2.50
C ASN A 108 -3.48 -4.70 -2.16
N SER A 109 -4.36 -4.93 -3.13
CA SER A 109 -5.79 -5.07 -2.90
C SER A 109 -6.39 -6.10 -3.85
N PHE A 110 -6.90 -7.21 -3.30
CA PHE A 110 -7.45 -8.32 -4.07
C PHE A 110 -8.97 -8.41 -3.85
N GLY A 111 -9.73 -8.36 -4.93
CA GLY A 111 -11.17 -8.51 -4.90
C GLY A 111 -11.57 -9.98 -4.87
N TRP A 112 -12.67 -10.30 -4.17
CA TRP A 112 -13.23 -11.66 -4.13
C TRP A 112 -13.56 -12.22 -5.52
N SER A 113 -13.92 -11.36 -6.48
CA SER A 113 -14.15 -11.73 -7.89
C SER A 113 -12.89 -12.24 -8.61
N GLY A 114 -11.71 -12.09 -7.99
CA GLY A 114 -10.41 -12.41 -8.58
C GLY A 114 -9.75 -11.23 -9.28
N THR A 115 -10.33 -10.03 -9.20
CA THR A 115 -9.70 -8.82 -9.75
C THR A 115 -8.69 -8.25 -8.76
N ASN A 116 -7.44 -8.11 -9.21
CA ASN A 116 -6.32 -7.74 -8.35
C ASN A 116 -5.74 -6.39 -8.75
N ALA A 117 -5.39 -5.59 -7.76
CA ALA A 117 -4.67 -4.33 -7.93
C ALA A 117 -3.39 -4.32 -7.09
N HIS A 118 -2.32 -3.83 -7.69
CA HIS A 118 -1.04 -3.57 -7.03
C HIS A 118 -0.58 -2.16 -7.35
N LEU A 119 -0.16 -1.42 -6.32
CA LEU A 119 0.42 -0.09 -6.42
C LEU A 119 1.83 -0.08 -5.91
N LEU A 120 2.72 0.60 -6.61
CA LEU A 120 4.00 1.06 -6.06
C LEU A 120 3.90 2.55 -5.74
N VAL A 121 4.43 2.95 -4.58
CA VAL A 121 4.41 4.33 -4.08
C VAL A 121 5.81 4.65 -3.58
N GLU A 122 6.40 5.70 -4.14
CA GLU A 122 7.66 6.26 -3.67
C GLU A 122 7.39 7.60 -2.95
N SER A 123 8.08 7.83 -1.84
CA SER A 123 8.09 9.14 -1.19
C SER A 123 8.81 10.15 -2.07
N TYR A 124 8.49 11.41 -1.91
CA TYR A 124 9.17 12.50 -2.59
C TYR A 124 9.85 13.40 -1.55
N ASP A 125 11.13 13.69 -1.74
CA ASP A 125 11.85 14.67 -0.94
C ASP A 125 11.81 16.01 -1.71
N THR A 126 10.97 16.94 -1.25
CA THR A 126 10.95 18.29 -1.85
C THR A 126 12.19 19.03 -1.39
N THR A 127 13.11 19.30 -2.31
CA THR A 127 14.17 20.28 -2.04
C THR A 127 13.53 21.67 -1.98
N GLU A 128 13.98 22.54 -1.07
CA GLU A 128 13.37 23.86 -0.81
C GLU A 128 13.18 24.73 -2.08
N ALA A 129 13.96 24.48 -3.14
CA ALA A 129 13.88 25.18 -4.41
C ALA A 129 12.62 24.90 -5.26
N GLU A 130 11.93 23.77 -5.09
CA GLU A 130 10.71 23.44 -5.87
C GLU A 130 9.43 24.03 -5.24
N LEU A 131 9.45 24.37 -3.95
CA LEU A 131 8.30 24.94 -3.23
C LEU A 131 7.92 26.35 -3.71
N ASP A 132 8.85 27.08 -4.34
CA ASP A 132 8.60 28.44 -4.83
C ASP A 132 7.94 28.46 -6.23
N ILE A 133 8.08 27.40 -7.03
CA ILE A 133 7.40 27.29 -8.34
C ILE A 133 5.90 27.01 -8.13
N HIS A 134 5.54 26.22 -7.11
CA HIS A 134 4.16 25.84 -6.82
C HIS A 134 3.29 26.96 -6.24
N LYS A 135 3.88 27.96 -5.58
CA LYS A 135 3.12 29.11 -5.04
C LYS A 135 2.49 29.98 -6.14
N ASN A 136 3.01 29.93 -7.37
CA ASN A 136 2.53 30.76 -8.49
C ASN A 136 1.67 30.00 -9.52
N CYS A 137 1.49 28.68 -9.37
CA CYS A 137 0.66 27.90 -10.29
C CYS A 137 -0.77 27.77 -9.77
N ARG A 138 -1.74 28.50 -10.38
CA ARG A 138 -3.18 28.37 -10.09
C ARG A 138 -3.80 27.09 -10.70
N SER A 139 -3.11 25.96 -10.66
CA SER A 139 -3.67 24.66 -11.01
C SER A 139 -4.15 23.96 -9.74
N ARG A 140 -5.45 23.62 -9.66
CA ARG A 140 -5.99 22.79 -8.59
C ARG A 140 -5.40 21.38 -8.71
N GLU A 141 -4.27 21.16 -8.06
CA GLU A 141 -3.68 19.84 -7.88
C GLU A 141 -4.45 19.08 -6.79
N LEU A 142 -4.90 17.88 -7.12
CA LEU A 142 -5.29 16.88 -6.13
C LEU A 142 -4.03 16.17 -5.65
N THR A 143 -3.26 16.82 -4.76
CA THR A 143 -2.18 16.14 -4.04
C THR A 143 -2.81 15.04 -3.19
N VAL A 144 -2.14 13.90 -2.99
CA VAL A 144 -2.64 12.81 -2.11
C VAL A 144 -3.07 13.36 -0.73
N GLN A 145 -2.41 14.39 -0.20
CA GLN A 145 -2.83 15.12 1.01
C GLN A 145 -4.27 15.65 0.98
N SER A 146 -4.76 16.13 -0.17
CA SER A 146 -6.12 16.66 -0.33
C SER A 146 -7.21 15.59 -0.33
N LEU A 147 -6.87 14.33 -0.60
CA LEU A 147 -7.76 13.17 -0.46
C LEU A 147 -7.69 12.57 0.95
N ILE A 148 -6.53 12.62 1.60
CA ILE A 148 -6.30 12.03 2.92
C ILE A 148 -6.97 12.84 4.04
N ILE A 149 -6.88 14.17 4.03
CA ILE A 149 -7.41 15.00 5.13
C ILE A 149 -8.94 14.85 5.28
N PRO A 150 -9.76 14.91 4.21
CA PRO A 150 -11.20 14.69 4.33
C PRO A 150 -11.56 13.27 4.75
N LEU A 151 -10.80 12.26 4.30
CA LEU A 151 -11.04 10.87 4.66
C LEU A 151 -10.73 10.60 6.13
N LEU A 152 -9.60 11.11 6.64
CA LEU A 152 -9.22 11.01 8.05
C LEU A 152 -10.23 11.74 8.95
N ARG A 153 -10.67 12.94 8.53
CA ARG A 153 -11.70 13.69 9.24
C ARG A 153 -13.03 12.92 9.28
N ASN A 154 -13.46 12.32 8.17
CA ASN A 154 -14.69 11.52 8.12
C ASN A 154 -14.60 10.23 8.97
N VAL A 155 -13.44 9.57 9.03
CA VAL A 155 -13.23 8.40 9.90
C VAL A 155 -13.26 8.81 11.38
N GLN A 156 -12.66 9.95 11.73
CA GLN A 156 -12.68 10.48 13.11
C GLN A 156 -14.08 10.96 13.55
N GLU A 157 -14.85 11.56 12.65
CA GLU A 157 -16.16 12.15 12.96
C GLU A 157 -17.31 11.14 12.90
N ASN A 158 -17.30 10.21 11.95
CA ASN A 158 -18.46 9.37 11.65
C ASN A 158 -18.24 7.86 11.87
N GLY A 159 -17.02 7.43 12.20
CA GLY A 159 -16.69 6.03 12.47
C GLY A 159 -16.92 5.06 11.29
N ASN A 160 -17.27 5.56 10.11
CA ASN A 160 -17.59 4.77 8.91
C ASN A 160 -17.17 5.50 7.62
N LEU A 161 -16.71 4.74 6.63
CA LEU A 161 -16.23 5.24 5.33
C LEU A 161 -17.32 5.39 4.27
N VAL A 162 -18.58 5.15 4.62
CA VAL A 162 -19.67 5.01 3.65
C VAL A 162 -20.46 6.32 3.55
N SER A 163 -19.94 7.27 2.77
CA SER A 163 -20.72 8.13 1.86
C SER A 163 -19.83 9.21 1.26
N PHE A 164 -19.44 9.02 -0.01
CA PHE A 164 -19.01 10.13 -0.86
C PHE A 164 -20.06 10.32 -1.95
N PRO A 165 -20.76 11.47 -2.02
CA PRO A 165 -21.81 11.71 -3.01
C PRO A 165 -21.22 12.33 -4.30
N TYR A 166 -20.10 11.82 -4.82
CA TYR A 166 -19.59 12.25 -6.14
C TYR A 166 -18.87 11.10 -6.85
N PRO A 167 -19.29 10.70 -8.07
CA PRO A 167 -18.51 9.78 -8.88
C PRO A 167 -17.21 10.48 -9.32
N LEU A 168 -16.06 9.97 -8.87
CA LEU A 168 -14.77 10.35 -9.46
C LEU A 168 -14.71 9.78 -10.90
N ASP A 169 -15.01 10.62 -11.89
CA ASP A 169 -14.73 10.32 -13.29
C ASP A 169 -13.22 10.41 -13.54
N LEU A 170 -12.57 9.25 -13.58
CA LEU A 170 -11.13 9.10 -13.83
C LEU A 170 -10.76 9.19 -15.34
N LYS A 171 -11.68 9.58 -16.23
CA LYS A 171 -11.36 9.77 -17.64
C LYS A 171 -10.80 11.18 -17.88
N LYS A 172 -9.51 11.22 -18.25
CA LYS A 172 -8.76 12.31 -18.93
C LYS A 172 -7.87 13.23 -18.10
N HIS A 173 -6.97 12.77 -17.25
CA HIS A 173 -5.90 13.67 -16.79
C HIS A 173 -4.56 12.94 -16.60
N CYS A 174 -3.56 13.35 -17.39
CA CYS A 174 -2.16 13.00 -17.21
C CYS A 174 -1.58 14.04 -16.23
N PHE A 175 -1.23 13.62 -15.02
CA PHE A 175 -0.80 14.51 -13.94
C PHE A 175 0.73 14.55 -13.85
N LYS A 176 1.31 15.76 -13.82
CA LYS A 176 2.71 15.98 -13.46
C LYS A 176 2.83 16.21 -11.95
N GLN A 177 2.90 15.12 -11.20
CA GLN A 177 3.53 15.07 -9.88
C GLN A 177 4.28 13.74 -9.80
N HIS A 178 5.53 13.76 -9.31
CA HIS A 178 6.43 12.60 -9.29
C HIS A 178 6.12 11.59 -8.18
N HIS A 179 4.84 11.28 -7.96
CA HIS A 179 4.45 10.02 -7.36
C HIS A 179 4.21 9.05 -8.51
N VAL A 180 5.16 8.16 -8.80
CA VAL A 180 4.93 7.12 -9.81
C VAL A 180 4.02 6.07 -9.20
N ILE A 181 2.71 6.27 -9.35
CA ILE A 181 1.69 5.27 -9.06
C ILE A 181 1.59 4.37 -10.29
N CYS A 182 2.38 3.29 -10.33
CA CYS A 182 2.18 2.25 -11.32
C CYS A 182 0.96 1.41 -10.92
N LEU A 183 -0.16 1.59 -11.62
CA LEU A 183 -1.36 0.78 -11.50
C LEU A 183 -1.27 -0.42 -12.45
N GLY A 184 -1.09 -1.62 -11.91
CA GLY A 184 -1.31 -2.88 -12.64
C GLY A 184 -2.68 -3.46 -12.29
N TRP A 185 -3.47 -3.84 -13.30
CA TRP A 185 -4.72 -4.59 -13.13
C TRP A 185 -4.70 -5.83 -14.04
N MET A 186 -5.09 -6.97 -13.49
CA MET A 186 -5.23 -8.22 -14.23
C MET A 186 -6.71 -8.64 -14.22
N ASP A 187 -7.31 -8.75 -15.41
CA ASP A 187 -8.70 -9.14 -15.62
C ASP A 187 -8.79 -10.62 -16.04
N ARG A 188 -9.66 -11.40 -15.37
CA ARG A 188 -9.92 -12.81 -15.67
C ARG A 188 -10.47 -13.04 -17.09
N SER A 189 -11.02 -12.02 -17.74
CA SER A 189 -11.62 -12.14 -19.09
C SER A 189 -10.64 -12.58 -20.17
N ARG A 190 -9.32 -12.58 -19.93
CA ARG A 190 -8.28 -13.03 -20.89
C ARG A 190 -7.64 -14.39 -20.59
N CYS A 191 -8.10 -15.11 -19.57
CA CYS A 191 -7.48 -16.38 -19.14
C CYS A 191 -8.37 -17.63 -19.31
N PHE A 192 -9.40 -17.59 -20.17
CA PHE A 192 -10.11 -18.80 -20.58
C PHE A 192 -9.65 -19.23 -21.98
N HIS A 193 -8.78 -20.25 -22.03
CA HIS A 193 -8.82 -21.22 -23.12
C HIS A 193 -9.63 -22.42 -22.63
N PRO A 194 -10.70 -22.81 -23.36
CA PRO A 194 -11.47 -23.99 -23.01
C PRO A 194 -10.61 -25.24 -23.20
N ILE A 195 -10.66 -26.15 -22.24
CA ILE A 195 -10.23 -27.55 -22.38
C ILE A 195 -11.43 -28.33 -22.89
#